data_AF-T1AIV0-F1
#
_entry.id   AF-T1AIV0-F1
#
_cell.length_a   1.000
_cell.length_b   1.000
_cell.length_c   1.000
_cell.angle_alpha   90.00
_cell.angle_beta   90.00
_cell.angle_gamma   90.00
#
_symmetry.space_group_name_H-M   'P 1'
#
loop_
_entity.id
_entity.type
_entity.pdbx_description
1 polymer ?
#
loop_
_entity_poly.entity_id
_entity_poly.type
_entity_poly.pdbx_seq_one_letter_code
_entity_poly.pdbx_strand_id
1 'polypeptide(L)' 'MTRPPAGPLAAVRLDRPWLERHMPHRGRMCLLEAVLGWDMTQIRCRASSHRQADNPLRARGYLP' A
#
# COMPACT_ATOMS: atom_id res chain seq x y z
N MET A 1 10.82 8.47 -11.32
CA MET A 1 9.65 7.57 -11.35
C MET A 1 10.11 6.23 -11.92
N THR A 2 10.05 5.15 -11.14
CA THR A 2 10.45 3.81 -11.59
C THR A 2 9.46 3.32 -12.64
N ARG A 3 9.96 3.00 -13.85
CA ARG A 3 9.14 2.46 -14.95
C ARG A 3 8.54 1.11 -14.52
N PRO A 4 7.26 0.82 -14.81
CA PRO A 4 6.72 -0.51 -14.57
C PRO A 4 7.50 -1.55 -15.39
N PRO A 5 7.80 -2.73 -14.84
CA PRO A 5 8.48 -3.77 -15.60
C PRO A 5 7.52 -4.34 -16.65
N ALA A 6 8.02 -4.59 -17.85
CA ALA A 6 7.23 -5.14 -18.94
C ALA A 6 7.05 -6.66 -18.71
N GLY A 7 5.86 -7.08 -18.26
CA GLY A 7 5.49 -8.48 -18.04
C GLY A 7 4.23 -8.62 -17.17
N PRO A 8 3.66 -9.84 -17.03
CA PRO A 8 2.55 -10.09 -16.09
C PRO A 8 2.94 -9.60 -14.70
N LEU A 9 2.03 -8.88 -13.99
CA LEU A 9 2.24 -8.20 -12.69
C LEU A 9 3.65 -8.38 -12.15
N ALA A 10 4.58 -7.60 -12.69
CA ALA A 10 5.98 -7.89 -12.49
C ALA A 10 6.28 -7.79 -10.99
N ALA A 11 6.82 -8.88 -10.43
CA ALA A 11 7.00 -9.00 -9.00
C ALA A 11 8.02 -7.97 -8.52
N VAL A 12 7.55 -7.01 -7.73
CA VAL A 12 8.37 -5.99 -7.06
C VAL A 12 7.89 -5.91 -5.63
N ARG A 13 8.80 -5.79 -4.67
CA ARG A 13 8.44 -5.55 -3.27
C ARG A 13 8.86 -4.15 -2.85
N LEU A 14 7.93 -3.19 -2.95
CA LEU A 14 8.12 -1.84 -2.43
C LEU A 14 7.45 -1.78 -1.06
N ASP A 15 8.25 -1.61 -0.01
CA ASP A 15 7.80 -1.71 1.37
C ASP A 15 7.41 -0.35 1.98
N ARG A 16 6.99 -0.38 3.24
CA ARG A 16 6.44 0.76 3.97
C ARG A 16 7.34 2.01 3.94
N PRO A 17 8.67 1.95 4.18
CA PRO A 17 9.54 3.11 4.02
C PRO A 17 9.63 3.64 2.59
N TRP A 18 9.57 2.78 1.57
CA TRP A 18 9.49 3.25 0.18
C TRP A 18 8.17 4.00 -0.05
N LEU A 19 7.06 3.40 0.38
CA LEU A 19 5.71 3.95 0.24
C LEU A 19 5.57 5.32 0.92
N GLU A 20 6.05 5.46 2.15
CA GLU A 20 6.03 6.73 2.86
C GLU A 20 6.94 7.78 2.24
N ARG A 21 8.01 7.41 1.52
CA ARG A 21 8.82 8.40 0.79
C ARG A 21 8.16 8.88 -0.50
N HIS A 22 7.29 8.06 -1.11
CA HIS A 22 6.80 8.29 -2.48
C HIS A 22 5.30 8.63 -2.58
N MET A 23 4.51 8.39 -1.54
CA MET A 23 3.10 8.81 -1.46
C MET A 23 2.97 10.04 -0.54
N PRO A 24 1.80 10.70 -0.44
CA PRO A 24 1.57 11.78 0.54
C PRO A 24 1.20 11.27 1.94
N HIS A 25 0.69 10.04 2.05
CA HIS A 25 0.29 9.45 3.33
C HIS A 25 1.50 9.05 4.18
N ARG A 26 1.46 9.34 5.49
CA ARG A 26 2.53 9.04 6.46
C ARG A 26 1.97 8.35 7.70
N GLY A 27 2.84 7.66 8.43
CA GLY A 27 2.48 7.05 9.71
C GLY A 27 1.22 6.21 9.56
N ARG A 28 0.30 6.29 10.52
CA ARG A 28 -0.89 5.42 10.52
C ARG A 28 -1.76 5.54 9.27
N MET A 29 -1.75 6.69 8.59
CA MET A 29 -2.50 6.92 7.34
C MET A 29 -1.87 6.27 6.11
N CYS A 30 -0.61 5.80 6.18
CA CYS A 30 -0.03 4.97 5.13
C CYS A 30 -0.54 3.53 5.27
N LEU A 31 -1.75 3.29 4.76
CA LEU A 31 -2.49 2.03 4.97
C LEU A 31 -1.88 0.82 4.24
N LEU A 32 -1.11 1.05 3.18
CA LEU A 32 -0.41 0.01 2.44
C LEU A 32 0.88 -0.41 3.16
N GLU A 33 1.10 -1.72 3.21
CA GLU A 33 2.36 -2.30 3.71
C GLU A 33 3.36 -2.53 2.59
N ALA A 34 2.87 -2.99 1.45
CA ALA A 34 3.70 -3.25 0.29
C ALA A 34 2.94 -3.15 -1.03
N VAL A 35 3.64 -2.73 -2.08
CA VAL A 35 3.31 -3.08 -3.47
C VAL A 35 4.03 -4.38 -3.77
N LEU A 36 3.31 -5.36 -4.29
CA LEU A 36 3.78 -6.71 -4.62
C LEU A 36 4.07 -6.89 -6.12
N GLY A 37 3.57 -5.97 -6.95
CA GLY A 37 3.81 -5.91 -8.38
C GLY A 37 2.84 -4.96 -9.06
N TRP A 38 3.19 -4.54 -10.27
CA TRP A 38 2.33 -3.72 -11.11
C TRP A 38 2.58 -3.99 -12.60
N ASP A 39 1.60 -3.62 -13.42
CA ASP A 39 1.73 -3.43 -14.86
C ASP A 39 1.01 -2.14 -15.26
N MET A 40 0.78 -1.92 -16.55
CA MET A 40 0.12 -0.71 -17.06
C MET A 40 -1.36 -0.59 -16.67
N THR A 41 -1.98 -1.67 -16.22
CA THR A 41 -3.43 -1.79 -16.00
C THR A 41 -3.80 -2.04 -14.55
N GLN A 42 -2.90 -2.63 -13.76
CA GLN A 42 -3.18 -3.03 -12.39
C GLN A 42 -1.95 -2.92 -11.48
N ILE A 43 -2.24 -2.78 -10.19
CA ILE A 43 -1.27 -2.82 -9.11
C ILE A 43 -1.76 -3.79 -8.04
N ARG A 44 -0.88 -4.67 -7.57
CA ARG A 44 -1.17 -5.60 -6.48
C ARG A 44 -0.51 -5.09 -5.19
N CYS A 45 -1.32 -4.83 -4.17
CA CYS A 45 -0.84 -4.33 -2.88
C CYS A 45 -1.21 -5.27 -1.73
N ARG A 46 -0.49 -5.14 -0.60
CA ARG A 46 -0.82 -5.78 0.68
C ARG A 46 -1.16 -4.72 1.72
N ALA A 47 -2.22 -4.96 2.49
CA ALA A 47 -2.59 -4.19 3.67
C ALA A 47 -3.23 -5.10 4.74
N SER A 48 -2.79 -5.01 5.99
CA SER A 48 -3.43 -5.69 7.14
C SER A 48 -3.91 -4.73 8.24
N SER A 49 -3.74 -3.42 8.03
CA SER A 49 -4.08 -2.37 9.00
C SER A 49 -5.56 -2.34 9.39
N HIS A 50 -6.48 -2.91 8.59
CA HIS A 50 -7.89 -3.01 8.93
C HIS A 50 -8.14 -3.73 10.28
N ARG A 51 -7.23 -4.63 10.67
CA ARG A 51 -7.30 -5.39 11.93
C ARG A 51 -6.84 -4.57 13.15
N GLN A 52 -6.13 -3.47 12.93
CA GLN A 52 -5.58 -2.66 14.01
C GLN A 52 -6.69 -1.83 14.66
N ALA A 53 -6.80 -1.89 15.98
CA ALA A 53 -7.83 -1.18 16.75
C ALA A 53 -7.72 0.35 16.62
N ASP A 54 -6.51 0.82 16.38
CA ASP A 54 -6.14 2.23 16.24
C ASP A 54 -6.07 2.66 14.74
N ASN A 55 -6.54 1.84 13.79
CA ASN A 55 -6.59 2.21 12.37
C ASN A 55 -7.28 3.58 12.21
N PRO A 56 -6.64 4.56 11.54
CA PRO A 56 -7.13 5.94 11.52
C PRO A 56 -8.45 6.11 10.75
N LEU A 57 -8.86 5.13 9.96
CA LEU A 57 -10.16 5.12 9.28
C LEU A 57 -11.28 4.52 10.13
N ARG A 58 -10.98 3.97 11.31
CA ARG A 58 -12.02 3.48 12.22
C ARG A 58 -12.84 4.65 12.74
N ALA A 59 -14.15 4.54 12.60
CA ALA A 59 -15.12 5.48 13.15
C ALA A 59 -15.99 4.72 14.14
N ARG A 60 -16.17 5.26 15.36
CA ARG A 60 -17.06 4.66 16.38
C ARG A 60 -16.77 3.18 16.66
N GLY A 61 -15.50 2.76 16.59
CA GLY A 61 -15.05 1.39 16.85
C GLY A 61 -15.13 0.42 15.67
N TYR A 62 -15.74 0.78 14.54
CA TYR A 62 -15.82 -0.05 13.35
C TYR A 62 -15.03 0.54 12.18
N LEU A 63 -14.68 -0.30 11.21
CA LEU A 63 -14.11 0.12 9.94
C LEU A 63 -15.17 -0.14 8.86
N PRO A 64 -15.64 0.89 8.13
CA PRO A 64 -16.65 0.75 7.08
C PRO A 64 -16.11 0.00 5.85
#